data_AF-A0A7J4EJ06-F1
#
_entry.id   AF-A0A7J4EJ06-F1
#
_cell.length_a   1.000
_cell.length_b   1.000
_cell.length_c   1.000
_cell.angle_alpha   90.00
_cell.angle_beta   90.00
_cell.angle_gamma   90.00
#
_symmetry.space_group_name_H-M   'P 1'
#
loop_
_entity.id
_entity.type
_entity.pdbx_description
1 polymer ?
#
loop_
_entity_poly.entity_id
_entity_poly.type
_entity_poly.pdbx_seq_one_letter_code
_entity_poly.pdbx_strand_id
1 'polypeptide(L)'
;MDDIPKIGITGMPGVGKTDTLIKVVRHLEESGYVVGGMVTEAIIKDGKRVGFDVVNWRTGEKKVFAHIDLDTGENVGRYGVDLEALETVGIPAIEEAIADEEIDIIIIDEIGKMEMLSEKFCKK
;
A
#
# COMPACT_ATOMS: atom_id res chain seq x y z
N MET A 1 -1.24 -24.40 10.25
CA MET A 1 -1.18 -23.19 9.43
C MET A 1 0.00 -23.42 8.52
N ASP A 2 -0.31 -23.87 7.30
CA ASP A 2 0.71 -24.18 6.31
C ASP A 2 1.65 -22.98 6.15
N ASP A 3 2.90 -23.25 5.80
CA ASP A 3 3.95 -22.25 5.70
C ASP A 3 3.68 -21.36 4.48
N ILE A 4 2.78 -20.37 4.64
CA ILE A 4 2.41 -19.44 3.56
C ILE A 4 3.66 -18.67 3.15
N PRO A 5 4.13 -18.80 1.90
CA PRO A 5 5.34 -18.12 1.45
C PRO A 5 5.21 -16.61 1.58
N LYS A 6 6.21 -15.96 2.17
CA LYS A 6 6.31 -14.49 2.24
C LYS A 6 7.43 -14.02 1.33
N ILE A 7 7.10 -13.16 0.37
CA ILE A 7 8.05 -12.65 -0.63
C ILE A 7 8.25 -11.15 -0.37
N GLY A 8 9.50 -10.74 -0.16
CA GLY A 8 9.86 -9.34 0.00
C GLY A 8 10.58 -8.78 -1.24
N ILE A 9 10.12 -7.63 -1.74
CA ILE A 9 10.80 -6.87 -2.79
C ILE A 9 11.55 -5.71 -2.14
N THR A 10 12.89 -5.71 -2.24
CA THR A 10 13.73 -4.68 -1.60
C THR A 10 14.58 -3.94 -2.62
N GLY A 11 15.02 -2.73 -2.27
CA GLY A 11 15.82 -1.88 -3.15
C GLY A 11 15.71 -0.41 -2.78
N MET A 12 16.59 0.43 -3.34
CA MET A 12 16.62 1.87 -3.05
C MET A 12 15.28 2.56 -3.38
N PRO A 13 14.97 3.72 -2.78
CA PRO A 13 13.81 4.51 -3.16
C PRO A 13 13.85 4.87 -4.66
N GLY A 14 12.71 4.76 -5.35
CA GLY A 14 12.60 5.16 -6.77
C GLY A 14 13.14 4.15 -7.80
N VAL A 15 13.52 2.93 -7.41
CA VAL A 15 14.02 1.90 -8.35
C VAL A 15 12.93 1.12 -9.10
N GLY A 16 11.65 1.47 -8.94
CA GLY A 16 10.52 0.83 -9.63
C GLY A 16 9.97 -0.44 -8.95
N LYS A 17 10.05 -0.53 -7.61
CA LYS A 17 9.51 -1.67 -6.84
C LYS A 17 8.00 -1.80 -6.98
N THR A 18 7.27 -0.71 -6.71
CA THR A 18 5.81 -0.62 -6.87
C THR A 18 5.39 -0.98 -8.29
N ASP A 19 6.06 -0.42 -9.31
CA ASP A 19 5.79 -0.77 -10.72
C ASP A 19 6.02 -2.26 -11.01
N THR A 20 7.05 -2.86 -10.40
CA THR A 20 7.34 -4.29 -10.55
C THR A 20 6.27 -5.13 -9.87
N LEU A 21 5.87 -4.78 -8.64
CA LEU A 21 4.80 -5.43 -7.90
C LEU A 21 3.50 -5.43 -8.72
N ILE A 22 3.08 -4.27 -9.21
CA ILE A 22 1.85 -4.12 -10.01
C ILE A 22 1.90 -5.00 -11.27
N LYS A 23 3.04 -5.06 -11.97
CA LYS A 23 3.19 -5.93 -13.16
C LYS A 23 3.07 -7.42 -12.81
N VAL A 24 3.69 -7.84 -11.71
CA VAL A 24 3.60 -9.23 -11.23
C VAL A 24 2.16 -9.57 -10.85
N VAL A 25 1.49 -8.70 -10.10
CA VAL A 25 0.09 -8.88 -9.69
C VAL A 25 -0.83 -9.04 -10.89
N ARG A 26 -0.74 -8.14 -11.88
CA ARG A 26 -1.55 -8.25 -13.10
C ARG A 26 -1.34 -9.56 -13.84
N HIS A 27 -0.10 -10.03 -13.92
CA HIS A 27 0.21 -11.31 -14.54
C HIS A 27 -0.38 -12.51 -13.77
N LEU A 28 -0.41 -12.44 -12.44
CA LEU A 28 -1.03 -13.46 -11.59
C LEU A 28 -2.56 -13.47 -11.75
N GLU A 29 -3.19 -12.30 -11.81
CA GLU A 29 -4.62 -12.17 -12.11
C GLU A 29 -4.97 -12.71 -13.50
N GLU A 30 -4.16 -12.40 -14.52
CA GLU A 30 -4.29 -13.00 -15.86
C GLU A 30 -4.16 -14.52 -15.86
N SER A 31 -3.45 -15.08 -14.87
CA SER A 31 -3.27 -16.52 -14.68
C SER A 31 -4.40 -17.15 -13.85
N GLY A 32 -5.40 -16.37 -13.43
CA GLY A 32 -6.57 -16.84 -12.70
C GLY A 32 -6.48 -16.76 -11.18
N TYR A 33 -5.42 -16.15 -10.63
CA TYR A 33 -5.31 -15.94 -9.19
C TYR A 33 -6.10 -14.71 -8.75
N VAL A 34 -6.65 -14.75 -7.55
CA VAL A 34 -7.40 -13.66 -6.94
C VAL A 34 -6.48 -12.91 -5.96
N VAL A 35 -6.26 -11.62 -6.22
CA VAL A 35 -5.33 -10.79 -5.44
C VAL A 35 -6.11 -9.76 -4.62
N GLY A 36 -5.75 -9.61 -3.34
CA GLY A 36 -6.28 -8.59 -2.44
C GLY A 36 -5.20 -7.84 -1.66
N GLY A 37 -5.59 -6.84 -0.87
CA GLY A 37 -4.68 -6.02 -0.07
C GLY A 37 -4.56 -4.59 -0.57
N MET A 38 -3.45 -3.94 -0.25
CA MET A 38 -3.24 -2.51 -0.55
C MET A 38 -1.97 -2.24 -1.35
N VAL A 39 -2.04 -1.16 -2.13
CA VAL A 39 -0.87 -0.55 -2.79
C VAL A 39 -0.81 0.94 -2.49
N THR A 40 0.34 1.55 -2.76
CA THR A 40 0.47 3.01 -2.75
C THR A 40 0.73 3.53 -4.17
N GLU A 41 0.13 4.67 -4.50
CA GLU A 41 0.30 5.31 -5.80
C GLU A 41 0.92 6.69 -5.64
N ALA A 42 1.97 7.00 -6.39
CA ALA A 42 2.59 8.31 -6.36
C ALA A 42 1.68 9.38 -6.99
N ILE A 43 1.41 10.45 -6.25
CA ILE A 43 0.74 11.65 -6.79
C ILE A 43 1.82 12.49 -7.47
N ILE A 44 1.70 12.69 -8.79
CA ILE A 44 2.65 13.46 -9.59
C ILE A 44 1.97 14.72 -10.11
N LYS A 45 2.58 15.88 -9.84
CA LYS A 45 2.17 17.19 -10.34
C LYS A 45 3.37 17.89 -10.96
N ASP A 46 3.23 18.39 -12.18
CA ASP A 46 4.31 19.06 -12.94
C ASP A 46 5.62 18.25 -12.99
N GLY A 47 5.49 16.93 -13.18
CA GLY A 47 6.63 16.00 -13.25
C GLY A 47 7.33 15.74 -11.91
N LYS A 48 6.80 16.24 -10.79
CA LYS A 48 7.33 16.03 -9.45
C LYS A 48 6.35 15.22 -8.62
N ARG A 49 6.86 14.26 -7.85
CA ARG A 49 6.06 13.56 -6.84
C ARG A 49 5.71 14.53 -5.71
N VAL A 50 4.43 14.76 -5.47
CA VAL A 50 3.90 15.67 -4.45
C VAL A 50 3.18 14.94 -3.32
N GLY A 51 2.93 13.65 -3.47
CA GLY A 51 2.33 12.84 -2.42
C GLY A 51 2.20 11.37 -2.83
N PHE A 52 1.42 10.67 -2.04
CA PHE A 52 1.08 9.26 -2.20
C PHE A 52 -0.38 9.07 -1.80
N ASP A 53 -1.07 8.25 -2.58
CA ASP A 53 -2.36 7.71 -2.21
C ASP A 53 -2.20 6.29 -1.69
N VAL A 54 -3.06 5.89 -0.76
CA VAL A 54 -3.30 4.49 -0.42
C VAL A 54 -4.50 3.98 -1.20
N VAL A 55 -4.41 2.77 -1.75
CA VAL A 55 -5.45 2.17 -2.61
C VAL A 55 -5.77 0.75 -2.14
N ASN A 56 -7.04 0.46 -1.92
CA ASN A 56 -7.54 -0.91 -1.79
C ASN A 56 -7.55 -1.55 -3.19
N TRP A 57 -6.79 -2.63 -3.37
CA TRP A 57 -6.60 -3.25 -4.70
C TRP A 57 -7.91 -3.78 -5.30
N ARG A 58 -8.78 -4.35 -4.47
CA ARG A 58 -10.03 -4.99 -4.93
C ARG A 58 -11.11 -3.99 -5.30
N THR A 59 -11.30 -2.98 -4.45
CA THR A 59 -12.40 -2.02 -4.59
C THR A 59 -12.01 -0.81 -5.43
N GLY A 60 -10.71 -0.53 -5.55
CA GLY A 60 -10.20 0.71 -6.11
C GLY A 60 -10.43 1.93 -5.21
N GLU A 61 -10.93 1.74 -3.97
CA GLU A 61 -11.06 2.82 -3.01
C GLU A 61 -9.69 3.42 -2.73
N LYS A 62 -9.65 4.75 -2.71
CA LYS A 62 -8.42 5.52 -2.74
C LYS A 62 -8.52 6.76 -1.86
N LYS A 63 -7.49 7.01 -1.05
CA LYS A 63 -7.34 8.24 -0.24
C LYS A 63 -5.91 8.76 -0.27
N VAL A 64 -5.76 10.08 -0.14
CA VAL A 64 -4.45 10.73 0.00
C VAL A 64 -3.86 10.30 1.33
N PHE A 65 -2.76 9.55 1.28
CA PHE A 65 -2.06 9.05 2.46
C PHE A 65 -0.97 10.01 2.93
N ALA A 66 -0.27 10.64 1.99
CA ALA A 66 0.76 11.62 2.31
C ALA A 66 0.84 12.70 1.23
N HIS A 67 1.01 13.96 1.61
CA HIS A 67 1.13 15.07 0.64
C HIS A 67 1.95 16.22 1.20
N ILE A 68 2.59 16.98 0.31
CA ILE A 68 3.38 18.17 0.70
C ILE A 68 2.53 19.33 1.24
N ASP A 69 1.23 19.30 0.96
CA ASP A 69 0.27 20.34 1.38
C ASP A 69 -0.59 19.89 2.58
N LEU A 70 -0.34 18.69 3.12
CA LEU A 70 -1.00 18.22 4.33
C LEU A 70 -0.26 18.71 5.57
N ASP A 71 -1.02 19.25 6.53
CA ASP A 71 -0.53 19.62 7.85
C ASP A 71 -1.28 18.82 8.91
N THR A 72 -0.77 17.61 9.17
CA THR A 72 -1.40 16.62 10.08
C THR A 72 -0.69 16.51 11.43
N GLY A 73 0.40 17.26 11.63
CA GLY A 73 1.31 17.10 12.77
C GLY A 73 2.29 15.92 12.62
N GLU A 74 1.94 14.89 11.87
CA GLU A 74 2.77 13.73 11.56
C GLU A 74 3.51 13.92 10.23
N ASN A 75 4.84 13.95 10.25
CA ASN A 75 5.64 14.28 9.07
C ASN A 75 6.75 13.27 8.80
N VAL A 76 6.90 12.88 7.53
CA VAL A 76 8.06 12.10 7.06
C VAL A 76 8.74 12.87 5.92
N GLY A 77 9.89 13.46 6.25
CA GLY A 77 10.60 14.33 5.33
C GLY A 77 9.80 15.60 5.06
N ARG A 78 9.27 15.74 3.85
CA ARG A 78 8.48 16.91 3.42
C ARG A 78 6.98 16.66 3.30
N TYR A 79 6.52 15.45 3.62
CA TYR A 79 5.12 15.06 3.47
C TYR A 79 4.47 15.03 4.84
N GLY A 80 3.35 15.72 4.98
CA GLY A 80 2.39 15.46 6.04
C GLY A 80 1.68 14.13 5.75
N VAL A 81 1.54 13.31 6.77
CA VAL A 81 1.00 11.94 6.68
C VAL A 81 -0.38 11.90 7.33
N ASP A 82 -1.37 11.42 6.59
CA ASP A 82 -2.72 11.17 7.07
C ASP A 82 -2.85 9.70 7.49
N LEU A 83 -2.73 9.44 8.79
CA LEU A 83 -2.89 8.09 9.32
C LEU A 83 -4.32 7.57 9.19
N GLU A 84 -5.33 8.45 9.15
CA GLU A 84 -6.72 8.04 8.98
C GLU A 84 -6.92 7.43 7.59
N ALA A 85 -6.24 7.95 6.56
CA ALA A 85 -6.26 7.36 5.22
C ALA A 85 -5.77 5.89 5.24
N LEU A 86 -4.65 5.62 5.91
CA LEU A 86 -4.13 4.26 6.06
C LEU A 86 -5.09 3.38 6.88
N GLU A 87 -5.62 3.91 7.98
CA GLU A 87 -6.49 3.16 8.89
C GLU A 87 -7.89 2.88 8.34
N THR A 88 -8.35 3.66 7.36
CA THR A 88 -9.69 3.51 6.78
C THR A 88 -9.69 2.86 5.40
N VAL A 89 -8.54 2.81 4.70
CA VAL A 89 -8.42 2.17 3.37
C VAL A 89 -7.38 1.06 3.38
N GLY A 90 -6.15 1.35 3.80
CA GLY A 90 -5.04 0.39 3.72
C GLY A 90 -5.18 -0.80 4.65
N ILE A 91 -5.41 -0.55 5.95
CA ILE A 91 -5.59 -1.62 6.95
C ILE A 91 -6.82 -2.47 6.62
N PRO A 92 -8.02 -1.90 6.36
CA PRO A 92 -9.17 -2.70 5.98
C PRO A 92 -8.94 -3.54 4.73
N ALA A 93 -8.25 -3.02 3.71
CA ALA A 93 -7.92 -3.79 2.51
C ALA A 93 -7.08 -5.03 2.80
N ILE A 94 -6.16 -4.94 3.77
CA ILE A 94 -5.34 -6.09 4.22
C ILE A 94 -6.20 -7.05 5.05
N GLU A 95 -6.97 -6.54 6.02
CA GLU A 95 -7.81 -7.37 6.90
C GLU A 95 -8.89 -8.14 6.12
N GLU A 96 -9.56 -7.47 5.17
CA GLU A 96 -10.50 -8.08 4.25
C GLU A 96 -9.84 -9.18 3.41
N ALA A 97 -8.64 -8.93 2.89
CA ALA A 97 -7.89 -9.91 2.11
C ALA A 97 -7.43 -11.12 2.93
N ILE A 98 -7.20 -10.96 4.24
CA ILE A 98 -6.89 -12.07 5.16
C ILE A 98 -8.15 -12.90 5.47
N ALA A 99 -9.31 -12.24 5.58
CA ALA A 99 -10.56 -12.88 5.98
C ALA A 99 -11.32 -13.57 4.83
N ASP A 100 -11.05 -13.17 3.58
CA ASP A 100 -11.70 -13.71 2.38
C ASP A 100 -10.97 -14.98 1.89
N GLU A 101 -11.61 -16.13 2.00
CA GLU A 101 -11.07 -17.43 1.57
C GLU A 101 -10.87 -17.53 0.05
N GLU A 102 -11.49 -16.64 -0.74
CA GLU A 102 -11.30 -16.58 -2.19
C GLU A 102 -9.99 -15.87 -2.58
N ILE A 103 -9.28 -15.24 -1.64
CA ILE A 103 -8.03 -14.51 -1.92
C ILE A 103 -6.84 -15.47 -1.87
N ASP A 104 -6.20 -15.64 -3.02
CA ASP A 104 -4.99 -16.46 -3.16
C ASP A 104 -3.73 -15.73 -2.71
N ILE A 105 -3.69 -14.40 -2.93
CA ILE A 105 -2.48 -13.58 -2.75
C ILE A 105 -2.84 -12.26 -2.08
N ILE A 106 -2.10 -11.92 -1.03
CA ILE A 106 -2.20 -10.64 -0.33
C ILE A 106 -1.00 -9.77 -0.70
N ILE A 107 -1.26 -8.57 -1.21
CA ILE A 107 -0.24 -7.57 -1.50
C ILE A 107 -0.28 -6.43 -0.49
N ILE A 108 0.91 -6.00 -0.11
CA ILE A 108 1.13 -4.86 0.79
C ILE A 108 2.30 -4.09 0.18
N ASP A 109 2.01 -2.97 -0.48
CA ASP A 109 3.07 -2.07 -0.94
C ASP A 109 3.50 -1.10 0.16
N GLU A 110 4.76 -0.65 0.06
CA GLU A 110 5.46 0.24 1.00
C GLU A 110 5.27 -0.10 2.49
N ILE A 111 6.09 -1.03 3.00
CA ILE A 111 6.34 -1.15 4.45
C ILE A 111 7.49 -0.21 4.80
N GLY A 112 7.17 1.05 5.10
CA GLY A 112 8.11 2.12 5.28
C GLY A 112 7.94 2.91 6.56
N LYS A 113 8.66 4.03 6.65
CA LYS A 113 8.59 4.91 7.82
C LYS A 113 7.21 5.58 7.99
N MET A 114 6.45 5.78 6.91
CA MET A 114 5.17 6.47 6.97
C MET A 114 4.09 5.58 7.59
N GLU A 115 4.01 4.33 7.15
CA GLU A 115 3.03 3.35 7.61
C GLU A 115 3.29 2.94 9.06
N MET A 116 4.58 2.88 9.45
CA MET A 116 5.00 2.61 10.83
C MET A 116 4.60 3.69 11.84
N LEU A 117 4.12 4.85 11.40
CA LEU A 117 3.52 5.86 12.30
C LEU A 117 2.14 5.42 12.80
N SER A 118 1.42 4.57 12.07
CA SER A 118 0.17 4.00 12.56
C SER A 118 0.46 2.84 13.51
N GLU A 119 0.11 3.01 14.78
CA GLU A 119 0.17 1.92 15.75
C GLU A 119 -0.74 0.75 15.35
N LYS A 120 -1.88 1.01 14.69
CA LYS A 120 -2.79 -0.03 14.24
C LYS A 120 -2.12 -0.91 13.18
N PHE A 121 -1.41 -0.30 12.24
CA PHE A 121 -0.65 -1.03 11.22
C PHE A 121 0.46 -1.91 11.82
N CYS A 122 1.08 -1.46 12.91
CA CYS A 122 2.15 -2.21 13.58
C CYS A 122 1.66 -3.25 14.61
N LYS A 123 0.37 -3.25 14.96
CA LYS A 123 -0.20 -4.17 15.95
C LYS A 123 -0.52 -5.52 15.32
N LYS A 124 -0.51 -6.55 16.16
CA LYS A 124 -0.65 -7.96 15.80
C LYS A 124 -2.08 -8.43 15.98
#